data_AF-A0A327WZH6-F1
#
_entry.id   AF-A0A327WZH6-F1
#
_cell.length_a   1.000
_cell.length_b   1.000
_cell.length_c   1.000
_cell.angle_alpha   90.00
_cell.angle_beta   90.00
_cell.angle_gamma   90.00
#
_symmetry.space_group_name_H-M   'P 1'
#
loop_
_entity.id
_entity.type
_entity.pdbx_description
1 polymer ?
#
loop_
_entity_poly.entity_id
_entity_poly.type
_entity_poly.pdbx_seq_one_letter_code
_entity_poly.pdbx_strand_id
1 'polypeptide(L)'
;MSQPIHTNENVQRAFEQLATAVQEAVKESRPPADTPITPIESVSELVEAYRKEHGLSKGDFTLMAGVTPHTMRRFENDPTSMRVDTLMSILQSFGMTLYAGPIDG
;
A
#
# COMPACT_ATOMS: atom_id res chain seq x y z
N MET A 1 -32.81 40.61 -10.56
CA MET A 1 -31.39 40.92 -10.88
C MET A 1 -30.55 40.11 -9.92
N SER A 2 -29.89 39.05 -10.39
CA SER A 2 -29.09 38.14 -9.54
C SER A 2 -27.69 38.69 -9.40
N GLN A 3 -27.22 38.95 -8.18
CA GLN A 3 -25.85 39.40 -7.94
C GLN A 3 -24.87 38.23 -8.06
N PRO A 4 -23.68 38.44 -8.65
CA PRO A 4 -22.68 37.39 -8.80
C PRO A 4 -22.13 37.00 -7.42
N ILE A 5 -21.99 35.69 -7.18
CA ILE A 5 -21.32 35.15 -6.00
C ILE A 5 -19.86 35.58 -6.08
N HIS A 6 -19.45 36.54 -5.26
CA HIS A 6 -18.03 36.87 -5.10
C HIS A 6 -17.37 35.71 -4.34
N THR A 7 -16.64 34.87 -5.06
CA THR A 7 -15.81 33.83 -4.45
C THR A 7 -14.84 34.50 -3.50
N ASN A 8 -14.94 34.15 -2.22
CA ASN A 8 -14.08 34.68 -1.17
C ASN A 8 -12.62 34.33 -1.50
N GLU A 9 -11.74 35.32 -1.61
CA GLU A 9 -10.32 35.13 -1.97
C GLU A 9 -9.62 34.10 -1.05
N ASN A 10 -10.06 33.99 0.20
CA ASN A 10 -9.53 33.01 1.15
C ASN A 10 -9.89 31.58 0.75
N VAL A 11 -11.06 31.37 0.16
CA VAL A 11 -11.48 30.05 -0.36
C VAL A 11 -10.64 29.69 -1.57
N GLN A 12 -10.40 30.63 -2.48
CA GLN A 12 -9.56 30.41 -3.65
C GLN A 12 -8.12 30.03 -3.26
N ARG A 13 -7.53 30.76 -2.32
CA ARG A 13 -6.18 30.44 -1.79
C ARG A 13 -6.13 29.08 -1.10
N ALA A 14 -7.17 28.72 -0.34
CA ALA A 14 -7.23 27.42 0.32
C ALA A 14 -7.28 26.25 -0.70
N PHE A 15 -8.00 26.41 -1.81
CA PHE A 15 -8.02 25.41 -2.88
C PHE A 15 -6.67 25.28 -3.60
N GLU A 16 -5.99 26.41 -3.84
CA GLU A 16 -4.65 26.40 -4.44
C GLU A 16 -3.62 25.73 -3.52
N GLN A 17 -3.63 26.05 -2.23
CA GLN A 17 -2.78 25.39 -1.23
C GLN A 17 -3.06 23.89 -1.13
N LEU A 18 -4.33 23.48 -1.18
CA LEU A 18 -4.71 22.08 -1.18
C LEU A 18 -4.23 21.37 -2.45
N ALA A 19 -4.38 21.98 -3.62
CA ALA A 19 -3.89 21.43 -4.88
C ALA A 19 -2.37 21.24 -4.88
N THR A 20 -1.62 22.19 -4.33
CA THR A 20 -0.16 22.08 -4.17
C THR A 20 0.21 20.95 -3.21
N ALA A 21 -0.42 20.90 -2.02
CA ALA A 21 -0.16 19.86 -1.03
C ALA A 21 -0.47 18.45 -1.57
N VAL A 22 -1.54 18.30 -2.35
CA VAL A 22 -1.88 17.04 -3.01
C VAL A 22 -0.83 16.66 -4.06
N GLN A 23 -0.35 17.62 -4.87
CA GLN A 23 0.70 17.35 -5.85
C GLN A 23 2.03 16.96 -5.20
N GLU A 24 2.39 17.58 -4.08
CA GLU A 24 3.59 17.23 -3.32
C GLU A 24 3.48 15.84 -2.71
N ALA A 25 2.35 15.53 -2.06
CA ALA A 25 2.08 14.20 -1.53
C ALA A 25 2.15 13.11 -2.62
N VAL A 26 1.63 13.39 -3.83
CA VAL A 26 1.71 12.48 -4.98
C VAL A 26 3.14 12.30 -5.49
N LYS A 27 3.97 13.36 -5.47
CA LYS A 27 5.39 13.25 -5.85
C LYS A 27 6.19 12.45 -4.82
N GLU A 28 5.94 12.64 -3.53
CA GLU A 28 6.62 11.92 -2.45
C GLU A 28 6.21 10.44 -2.36
N SER A 29 4.98 10.12 -2.75
CA SER A 29 4.49 8.73 -2.78
C SER A 29 4.86 7.96 -4.05
N ARG A 30 5.59 8.58 -4.99
CA ARG A 30 6.10 7.89 -6.18
C ARG A 30 7.36 7.12 -5.80
N PRO A 31 7.37 5.77 -5.88
CA PRO A 31 8.59 5.01 -5.64
C PRO A 31 9.67 5.46 -6.65
N PRO A 32 10.95 5.56 -6.24
CA PRO A 32 12.03 5.92 -7.15
C PRO A 32 12.05 4.99 -8.37
N ALA A 33 12.39 5.54 -9.54
CA ALA A 33 12.32 4.82 -10.82
C ALA A 33 13.13 3.50 -10.84
N ASP A 34 14.13 3.38 -9.97
CA ASP A 34 15.00 2.21 -9.83
C ASP A 34 14.57 1.27 -8.68
N THR A 35 13.35 1.40 -8.15
CA THR A 35 12.87 0.49 -7.10
C THR A 35 12.73 -0.92 -7.69
N PRO A 36 13.40 -1.94 -7.14
CA PRO A 36 13.26 -3.31 -7.63
C PRO A 36 11.80 -3.74 -7.61
N ILE A 37 11.26 -4.07 -8.78
CA ILE A 37 9.92 -4.63 -8.89
C ILE A 37 9.98 -6.06 -8.35
N THR A 38 9.20 -6.33 -7.31
CA THR A 38 9.09 -7.68 -6.74
C THR A 38 7.86 -8.36 -7.38
N PRO A 39 8.03 -9.49 -8.09
CA PRO A 39 6.90 -10.27 -8.58
C PRO A 39 6.00 -10.70 -7.41
N ILE A 40 4.69 -10.79 -7.66
CA ILE A 40 3.73 -11.12 -6.60
C ILE A 40 3.98 -12.52 -6.01
N GLU A 41 4.53 -13.43 -6.82
CA GLU A 41 4.95 -14.77 -6.43
C GLU A 41 6.06 -14.74 -5.38
N SER A 42 6.92 -13.73 -5.41
CA SER A 42 8.04 -13.54 -4.47
C SER A 42 7.63 -12.81 -3.19
N VAL A 43 6.40 -12.30 -3.09
CA VAL A 43 5.93 -11.56 -1.91
C VAL A 43 5.83 -12.48 -0.69
N SER A 44 5.44 -13.75 -0.87
CA SER A 44 5.39 -14.72 0.22
C SER A 44 6.78 -15.01 0.80
N GLU A 45 7.80 -15.11 -0.06
CA GLU A 45 9.19 -15.32 0.33
C GLU A 45 9.74 -14.12 1.10
N LEU A 46 9.42 -12.90 0.66
CA LEU A 46 9.85 -11.65 1.29
C LEU A 46 9.24 -11.53 2.70
N VAL A 47 7.96 -11.86 2.81
CA VAL A 47 7.26 -11.93 4.09
C VAL A 47 7.82 -13.02 5.00
N GLU A 48 8.17 -14.20 4.46
CA GLU A 48 8.81 -15.25 5.23
C GLU A 48 10.18 -14.83 5.75
N ALA A 49 10.98 -14.14 4.92
CA ALA A 49 12.29 -13.62 5.30
C ALA A 49 12.16 -12.60 6.43
N TYR A 50 11.26 -11.63 6.31
CA TYR A 50 10.98 -10.64 7.36
C TYR A 50 10.59 -11.33 8.68
N ARG A 51 9.68 -12.31 8.62
CA ARG A 51 9.25 -13.06 9.81
C ARG A 51 10.43 -13.75 10.51
N LYS A 52 11.34 -14.37 9.73
CA LYS A 52 12.53 -15.05 10.26
C LYS A 52 13.53 -14.07 10.88
N GLU A 53 13.79 -12.94 10.22
CA GLU A 53 14.69 -11.88 10.72
C GLU A 53 14.21 -11.33 12.08
N HIS A 54 12.90 -11.19 12.24
CA HIS A 54 12.28 -10.70 13.47
C HIS A 54 11.93 -11.80 14.49
N GLY A 55 12.30 -13.06 14.25
CA GLY A 55 12.07 -14.17 15.20
C GLY A 55 10.60 -14.52 15.43
N LEU A 56 9.70 -14.14 14.51
CA LEU A 56 8.26 -14.34 14.64
C LEU A 56 7.85 -15.76 14.21
N SER A 57 6.90 -16.38 14.91
CA SER A 57 6.31 -17.64 14.45
C SER A 57 5.23 -17.38 13.38
N LYS A 58 4.86 -18.41 12.62
CA LYS A 58 3.71 -18.32 11.69
C LYS A 58 2.40 -18.04 12.43
N GLY A 59 2.28 -18.46 13.69
CA GLY A 59 1.12 -18.19 14.53
C GLY A 59 1.03 -16.71 14.89
N ASP A 60 2.14 -16.12 15.35
CA ASP A 60 2.23 -14.68 15.66
C ASP A 60 1.93 -13.85 14.41
N PHE A 61 2.46 -14.29 13.28
CA PHE A 61 2.22 -13.68 11.97
C PHE A 61 0.73 -13.65 11.59
N THR A 62 0.04 -14.77 11.79
CA THR A 62 -1.39 -14.90 11.52
C THR A 62 -2.21 -13.95 12.42
N LEU A 63 -1.83 -13.84 13.69
CA LEU A 63 -2.46 -12.95 14.66
C LEU A 63 -2.23 -11.48 14.33
N MET A 64 -1.00 -11.08 14.01
CA MET A 64 -0.64 -9.70 13.66
C MET A 64 -1.34 -9.21 12.40
N ALA A 65 -1.43 -10.06 11.37
CA ALA A 65 -2.10 -9.73 10.13
C ALA A 65 -3.64 -9.74 10.25
N GLY A 66 -4.20 -10.22 11.38
CA GLY A 66 -5.65 -10.30 11.59
C GLY A 66 -6.34 -11.26 10.63
N VAL A 67 -5.63 -12.27 10.12
CA VAL A 67 -6.16 -13.24 9.16
C VAL A 67 -6.27 -14.62 9.78
N THR A 68 -7.00 -15.53 9.11
CA THR A 68 -7.10 -16.91 9.59
C THR A 68 -5.84 -17.71 9.23
N PRO A 69 -5.51 -18.80 9.96
CA PRO A 69 -4.43 -19.71 9.58
C PRO A 69 -4.59 -20.29 8.17
N HIS A 70 -5.84 -20.48 7.72
CA HIS A 70 -6.14 -20.93 6.37
C HIS A 70 -5.74 -19.89 5.32
N THR A 71 -6.10 -18.62 5.55
CA THR A 71 -5.70 -17.49 4.71
C THR A 71 -4.18 -17.37 4.64
N MET A 72 -3.50 -17.53 5.78
CA MET A 72 -2.04 -17.48 5.83
C MET A 72 -1.37 -18.56 5.00
N ARG A 73 -1.87 -19.79 5.14
CA ARG A 73 -1.38 -20.92 4.35
C ARG A 73 -1.61 -20.69 2.86
N ARG A 74 -2.74 -20.12 2.47
CA ARG A 74 -3.02 -19.79 1.07
C ARG A 74 -2.06 -18.72 0.55
N PHE A 75 -1.79 -17.67 1.33
CA PHE A 75 -0.81 -16.65 0.99
C PHE A 75 0.59 -17.23 0.72
N GLU A 76 1.07 -18.14 1.56
CA GLU A 76 2.40 -18.74 1.38
C GLU A 76 2.51 -19.66 0.15
N ASN A 77 1.42 -20.36 -0.21
CA ASN A 77 1.45 -21.38 -1.27
C ASN A 77 0.93 -20.89 -2.63
N ASP A 78 0.06 -19.89 -2.64
CA ASP A 78 -0.60 -19.37 -3.84
C ASP A 78 -0.99 -17.89 -3.68
N PRO A 79 0.00 -16.97 -3.65
CA PRO A 79 -0.23 -15.55 -3.44
C PRO A 79 -0.93 -14.85 -4.62
N THR A 80 -0.82 -15.38 -5.84
CA THR A 80 -1.39 -14.80 -7.07
C THR A 80 -2.92 -14.87 -7.12
N SER A 81 -3.51 -15.93 -6.56
CA SER A 81 -4.97 -16.08 -6.49
C SER A 81 -5.62 -15.32 -5.33
N MET A 82 -4.82 -14.62 -4.53
CA MET A 82 -5.27 -13.95 -3.34
C MET A 82 -5.88 -12.58 -3.66
N ARG A 83 -6.89 -12.19 -2.88
CA ARG A 83 -7.50 -10.87 -3.02
C ARG A 83 -6.50 -9.79 -2.60
N VAL A 84 -6.47 -8.68 -3.34
CA VAL A 84 -5.55 -7.56 -3.10
C VAL A 84 -5.76 -6.93 -1.72
N ASP A 85 -7.00 -6.84 -1.24
CA ASP A 85 -7.34 -6.34 0.10
C ASP A 85 -6.67 -7.15 1.21
N THR A 86 -6.72 -8.48 1.11
CA THR A 86 -6.04 -9.40 2.02
C THR A 86 -4.53 -9.24 1.93
N LEU A 87 -3.98 -9.13 0.71
CA LEU A 87 -2.55 -8.95 0.50
C LEU A 87 -2.04 -7.65 1.15
N MET A 88 -2.76 -6.55 0.93
CA MET A 88 -2.43 -5.26 1.56
C MET A 88 -2.53 -5.33 3.08
N SER A 89 -3.56 -5.99 3.63
CA SER A 89 -3.72 -6.14 5.07
C SER A 89 -2.55 -6.90 5.70
N ILE A 90 -2.10 -7.98 5.04
CA ILE A 90 -0.92 -8.74 5.45
C ILE A 90 0.30 -7.82 5.39
N LEU A 91 0.59 -7.19 4.26
CA LEU A 91 1.77 -6.33 4.09
C LEU A 91 1.81 -5.15 5.08
N GLN A 92 0.67 -4.50 5.32
CA GLN A 92 0.56 -3.38 6.27
C GLN A 92 0.90 -3.79 7.70
N SER A 93 0.61 -5.03 8.10
CA SER A 93 1.00 -5.53 9.42
C SER A 93 2.53 -5.62 9.62
N PHE A 94 3.30 -5.50 8.53
CA PHE A 94 4.77 -5.43 8.51
C PHE A 94 5.30 -4.03 8.20
N GLY A 95 4.44 -3.02 8.15
CA GLY A 95 4.80 -1.68 7.71
C GLY A 95 5.17 -1.62 6.21
N MET A 96 4.81 -2.64 5.44
CA MET A 96 5.02 -2.67 4.00
C MET A 96 3.79 -2.12 3.27
N THR A 97 4.02 -1.37 2.19
CA THR A 97 2.95 -0.84 1.33
C THR A 97 3.10 -1.43 -0.06
N LEU A 98 1.99 -1.94 -0.60
CA LEU A 98 1.96 -2.46 -1.95
C LEU A 98 1.86 -1.29 -2.95
N TYR A 99 2.75 -1.28 -3.94
CA TYR A 99 2.68 -0.39 -5.09
C TYR A 99 2.55 -1.23 -6.35
N ALA A 100 1.54 -0.92 -7.17
CA ALA A 100 1.43 -1.51 -8.50
C ALA A 100 2.43 -0.82 -9.44
N GLY A 101 3.41 -1.58 -9.91
CA GLY A 101 4.33 -1.15 -10.97
C GLY A 101 3.73 -1.37 -12.37
N PRO A 102 4.31 -0.75 -13.41
CA PRO A 102 3.98 -1.08 -14.79
C PRO A 102 4.25 -2.56 -15.06
N ILE A 103 3.36 -3.19 -15.84
CA ILE A 103 3.56 -4.53 -16.34
C ILE A 103 4.38 -4.36 -17.63
N ASP A 104 5.71 -4.36 -17.52
CA ASP A 104 6.55 -4.41 -18.71
C ASP A 104 6.38 -5.82 -19.31
N GLY A 105 5.63 -5.88 -20.42
CA GLY A 105 5.36 -7.10 -21.18
C GLY A 105 6.44 -7.43 -22.19
#